data_AF-A0A8J8GD36-F1
#
_entry.id   AF-A0A8J8GD36-F1
#
_cell.length_a   1.000
_cell.length_b   1.000
_cell.length_c   1.000
_cell.angle_alpha   90.00
_cell.angle_beta   90.00
_cell.angle_gamma   90.00
#
_symmetry.space_group_name_H-M   'P 1'
#
loop_
_entity.id
_entity.type
_entity.pdbx_description
1 polymer ?
#
loop_
_entity_poly.entity_id
_entity_poly.type
_entity_poly.pdbx_seq_one_letter_code
_entity_poly.pdbx_strand_id
1 'polypeptide(L)'
;MTLKFDLLEKYLEQKQAIADAMQELIEREEKAKAEVELLKAKYEETLKESVTSGKDKTAELDKLAEQIEEAKKIAQHRREERYMYSALRPLEKIKGEDLVHAWNNEFIPLFKEKRFNAVLDRLLKAKREYAEAELDYYKAVDEFESILSDVRSEVGNEYYYKFKNVKFSSTTQRDKYLLTSSDLYDLGKKEMPRSISYGGNE
;
A
#
# COMPACT_ATOMS: atom_id res chain seq x y z
N MET A 1 -4.70 8.20 -16.36
CA MET A 1 -5.50 7.03 -15.93
C MET A 1 -4.71 6.17 -14.96
N THR A 2 -5.22 6.02 -13.74
CA THR A 2 -4.72 5.08 -12.75
C THR A 2 -5.31 3.71 -13.06
N LEU A 3 -4.49 2.66 -13.05
CA LEU A 3 -4.98 1.29 -13.22
C LEU A 3 -5.78 0.89 -11.99
N LYS A 4 -7.03 0.46 -12.18
CA LYS A 4 -7.89 -0.03 -11.11
C LYS A 4 -7.70 -1.53 -10.91
N PHE A 5 -7.84 -1.98 -9.66
CA PHE A 5 -7.81 -3.39 -9.30
C PHE A 5 -9.18 -3.80 -8.74
N ASP A 6 -10.12 -4.08 -9.64
CA ASP A 6 -11.55 -4.24 -9.32
C ASP A 6 -11.83 -5.37 -8.31
N LEU A 7 -10.99 -6.41 -8.27
CA LEU A 7 -11.15 -7.51 -7.31
C LEU A 7 -10.87 -7.05 -5.87
N LEU A 8 -9.95 -6.10 -5.68
CA LEU A 8 -9.69 -5.51 -4.36
C LEU A 8 -10.90 -4.70 -3.89
N GLU A 9 -11.52 -3.90 -4.77
CA GLU A 9 -12.72 -3.12 -4.44
C GLU A 9 -13.84 -4.05 -3.97
N LYS A 10 -14.14 -5.11 -4.73
CA LYS A 10 -15.15 -6.12 -4.37
C LYS A 10 -14.82 -6.86 -3.06
N TYR A 11 -13.55 -7.17 -2.82
CA TYR A 11 -13.13 -7.82 -1.58
C TYR A 11 -13.32 -6.92 -0.36
N LEU A 12 -13.09 -5.61 -0.50
CA LEU A 12 -13.33 -4.64 0.56
C LEU A 12 -14.83 -4.46 0.84
N GLU A 13 -15.66 -4.36 -0.21
CA GLU A 13 -17.12 -4.32 -0.07
C GLU A 13 -17.66 -5.56 0.65
N GLN A 14 -17.15 -6.74 0.29
CA GLN A 14 -17.49 -8.00 0.97
C GLN A 14 -17.11 -7.96 2.45
N LYS A 15 -15.89 -7.50 2.78
CA LYS A 15 -15.44 -7.38 4.17
C LYS A 15 -16.34 -6.47 4.99
N GLN A 16 -16.75 -5.35 4.41
CA GLN A 16 -17.67 -4.43 5.06
C GLN A 16 -19.03 -5.11 5.31
N ALA A 17 -19.60 -5.75 4.28
CA ALA A 17 -20.88 -6.47 4.41
C ALA A 17 -20.83 -7.59 5.47
N ILE A 18 -19.71 -8.31 5.56
CA ILE A 18 -19.50 -9.33 6.60
C ILE A 18 -19.50 -8.70 8.00
N ALA A 19 -18.79 -7.57 8.15
CA ALA A 19 -18.68 -6.86 9.42
C ALA A 19 -20.05 -6.32 9.87
N ASP A 20 -20.78 -5.67 8.97
CA ASP A 20 -22.11 -5.10 9.25
C ASP A 20 -23.11 -6.18 9.66
N ALA A 21 -23.15 -7.30 8.91
CA ALA A 21 -24.03 -8.42 9.24
C ALA A 21 -23.65 -9.10 10.58
N MET A 22 -22.36 -9.22 10.89
CA MET A 22 -21.92 -9.75 12.19
C MET A 22 -22.30 -8.82 13.33
N GLN A 23 -22.14 -7.50 13.15
CA GLN A 23 -22.51 -6.50 14.13
C GLN A 23 -24.01 -6.55 14.42
N GLU A 24 -24.85 -6.65 13.40
CA GLU A 24 -26.30 -6.79 13.57
C GLU A 24 -26.67 -8.05 14.38
N LEU A 25 -26.01 -9.17 14.12
CA LEU A 25 -26.24 -10.41 14.87
C LEU A 25 -25.82 -10.28 16.35
N ILE A 26 -24.71 -9.61 16.62
CA ILE A 26 -24.24 -9.32 17.99
C ILE A 26 -25.27 -8.44 18.70
N GLU A 27 -25.73 -7.36 18.07
CA GLU A 27 -26.72 -6.47 18.67
C GLU A 27 -28.05 -7.17 18.97
N ARG A 28 -28.50 -8.07 18.09
CA ARG A 28 -29.69 -8.90 18.32
C ARG A 28 -29.51 -9.86 19.50
N GLU A 29 -28.33 -10.48 19.62
CA GLU A 29 -27.97 -11.35 20.75
C GLU A 29 -27.96 -10.56 22.07
N GLU A 30 -27.33 -9.39 22.09
CA GLU A 30 -27.24 -8.53 23.27
C GLU A 30 -28.60 -7.99 23.71
N LYS A 31 -29.45 -7.54 22.77
CA LYS A 31 -30.82 -7.12 23.07
C LYS A 31 -31.64 -8.25 23.69
N ALA A 32 -31.52 -9.47 23.16
CA ALA A 32 -32.23 -10.63 23.72
C ALA A 32 -31.73 -10.98 25.13
N LYS A 33 -30.43 -10.87 25.41
CA LYS A 33 -29.88 -11.07 26.76
C LYS A 33 -30.33 -9.97 27.73
N ALA A 34 -30.35 -8.71 27.29
CA ALA A 34 -30.82 -7.60 28.10
C ALA A 34 -32.28 -7.77 28.53
N GLU A 35 -33.14 -8.28 27.63
CA GLU A 35 -34.54 -8.57 27.95
C GLU A 35 -34.67 -9.66 29.03
N VAL A 36 -33.86 -10.71 28.98
CA VAL A 36 -33.83 -11.75 30.02
C VAL A 36 -33.48 -11.15 31.38
N GLU A 37 -32.45 -10.31 31.45
CA GLU A 37 -32.03 -9.67 32.70
C GLU A 37 -33.07 -8.68 33.21
N LEU A 38 -33.73 -7.93 32.32
CA LEU A 38 -34.81 -7.02 32.66
C LEU A 38 -36.03 -7.77 33.24
N LEU A 39 -36.42 -8.90 32.65
CA LEU A 39 -37.50 -9.73 33.16
C LEU A 39 -37.16 -10.38 34.51
N LYS A 40 -35.91 -10.83 34.70
CA LYS A 40 -35.43 -11.31 36.01
C LYS A 40 -35.48 -10.21 37.07
N ALA A 41 -35.03 -9.00 36.75
CA ALA A 41 -35.09 -7.87 37.67
C ALA A 41 -36.53 -7.55 38.09
N LYS A 42 -37.47 -7.56 37.14
CA LYS A 42 -38.91 -7.41 37.43
C LYS A 42 -39.44 -8.54 38.32
N TYR A 43 -39.07 -9.78 38.04
CA TYR A 43 -39.44 -10.92 38.87
C TYR A 43 -38.95 -10.76 40.32
N GLU A 44 -37.69 -10.37 40.51
CA GLU A 44 -37.11 -10.12 41.84
C GLU A 44 -37.81 -8.96 42.57
N GLU A 45 -38.14 -7.88 41.85
CA GLU A 45 -38.88 -6.74 42.41
C GLU A 45 -40.29 -7.14 42.83
N THR A 46 -41.05 -7.82 41.96
CA THR A 46 -42.40 -8.32 42.26
C THR A 46 -42.38 -9.30 43.43
N LEU A 47 -41.35 -10.16 43.54
CA LEU A 47 -41.18 -11.08 44.65
C LEU A 47 -40.92 -10.33 45.96
N LYS A 48 -40.02 -9.34 45.96
CA LYS A 48 -39.75 -8.49 47.13
C LYS A 48 -41.01 -7.76 47.58
N GLU A 49 -41.79 -7.21 46.65
CA GLU A 49 -43.05 -6.54 46.97
C GLU A 49 -44.09 -7.50 47.55
N SER A 50 -44.22 -8.71 47.01
CA SER A 50 -45.14 -9.73 47.54
C SER A 50 -44.80 -10.10 48.99
N VAL A 51 -43.51 -10.31 49.28
CA VAL A 51 -43.01 -10.64 50.62
C VAL A 51 -43.19 -9.47 51.60
N THR A 52 -42.87 -8.24 51.19
CA THR A 52 -42.92 -7.07 52.08
C THR A 52 -44.34 -6.55 52.34
N SER A 53 -45.24 -6.65 51.35
CA SER A 53 -46.63 -6.20 51.47
C SER A 53 -47.59 -7.27 51.98
N GLY A 54 -47.15 -8.54 52.05
CA GLY A 54 -48.00 -9.68 52.42
C GLY A 54 -49.13 -9.98 51.42
N LYS A 55 -49.08 -9.36 50.23
CA LYS A 55 -50.06 -9.59 49.16
C LYS A 55 -49.63 -10.78 48.30
N ASP A 56 -50.58 -11.64 48.00
CA ASP A 56 -50.39 -12.73 47.04
C ASP A 56 -50.22 -12.15 45.63
N LYS A 57 -49.04 -12.36 45.04
CA LYS A 57 -48.71 -12.02 43.65
C LYS A 57 -48.31 -13.26 42.83
N THR A 58 -48.70 -14.45 43.27
CA THR A 58 -48.27 -15.72 42.66
C THR A 58 -48.53 -15.76 41.15
N ALA A 59 -49.72 -15.35 40.70
CA ALA A 59 -50.05 -15.34 39.27
C ALA A 59 -49.19 -14.36 38.43
N GLU A 60 -48.74 -13.25 39.03
CA GLU A 60 -47.85 -12.29 38.35
C GLU A 60 -46.42 -12.84 38.25
N LEU A 61 -45.95 -13.51 39.31
CA LEU A 61 -44.66 -14.19 39.35
C LEU A 61 -44.61 -15.37 38.37
N ASP A 62 -45.65 -16.20 38.30
CA ASP A 62 -45.73 -17.32 37.34
C ASP A 62 -45.67 -16.81 35.90
N LYS A 63 -46.41 -15.74 35.59
CA LYS A 63 -46.36 -15.10 34.28
C LYS A 63 -44.96 -14.56 33.95
N LEU A 64 -44.29 -13.92 34.90
CA LEU A 64 -42.92 -13.45 34.72
C LEU A 64 -41.94 -14.61 34.53
N ALA A 65 -42.13 -15.73 35.24
CA ALA A 65 -41.32 -16.94 35.07
C ALA A 65 -41.48 -17.54 33.67
N GLU A 66 -42.70 -17.64 33.14
CA GLU A 66 -42.97 -18.08 31.77
C GLU A 66 -42.30 -17.15 30.74
N GLN A 67 -42.40 -15.83 30.93
CA GLN A 67 -41.77 -14.83 30.08
C GLN A 67 -40.24 -14.95 30.10
N ILE A 68 -39.63 -15.22 31.27
CA ILE A 68 -38.19 -15.44 31.40
C ILE A 68 -37.75 -16.68 30.62
N GLU A 69 -38.48 -17.80 30.70
CA GLU A 69 -38.13 -19.02 29.97
C GLU A 69 -38.23 -18.84 28.45
N GLU A 70 -39.25 -18.13 27.99
CA GLU A 70 -39.37 -17.80 26.57
C GLU A 70 -38.24 -16.86 26.10
N ALA A 71 -37.94 -15.82 26.89
CA ALA A 71 -36.83 -14.90 26.58
C ALA A 71 -35.47 -15.62 26.55
N LYS A 72 -35.23 -16.60 27.44
CA LYS A 72 -34.02 -17.43 27.41
C LYS A 72 -33.90 -18.26 26.13
N LYS A 73 -35.00 -18.86 25.66
CA LYS A 73 -35.01 -19.60 24.38
C LYS A 73 -34.69 -18.69 23.21
N ILE A 74 -35.27 -17.49 23.18
CA ILE A 74 -34.97 -16.49 22.14
C ILE A 74 -33.48 -16.11 22.19
N ALA A 75 -32.93 -15.81 23.37
CA ALA A 75 -31.52 -15.46 23.52
C ALA A 75 -30.59 -16.60 23.06
N GLN A 76 -30.94 -17.85 23.38
CA GLN A 76 -30.20 -19.03 22.92
C GLN A 76 -30.26 -19.16 21.39
N HIS A 77 -31.43 -18.99 20.77
CA HIS A 77 -31.57 -19.01 19.31
C HIS A 77 -30.72 -17.93 18.63
N ARG A 78 -30.70 -16.69 19.17
CA ARG A 78 -29.85 -15.61 18.63
C ARG A 78 -28.36 -15.90 18.74
N ARG A 79 -27.93 -16.54 19.82
CA ARG A 79 -26.56 -17.02 19.98
C ARG A 79 -26.21 -18.08 18.92
N GLU A 80 -27.12 -19.03 18.67
CA GLU A 80 -26.95 -20.07 17.65
C GLU A 80 -26.91 -19.48 16.24
N GLU A 81 -27.78 -18.53 15.91
CA GLU A 81 -27.74 -17.78 14.63
C GLU A 81 -26.37 -17.16 14.38
N ARG A 82 -25.83 -16.44 15.37
CA ARG A 82 -24.50 -15.83 15.28
C ARG A 82 -23.40 -16.88 15.12
N TYR A 83 -23.46 -17.97 15.87
CA TYR A 83 -22.49 -19.07 15.75
C TYR A 83 -22.52 -19.67 14.34
N MET A 84 -23.71 -19.97 13.81
CA MET A 84 -23.90 -20.52 12.48
C MET A 84 -23.40 -19.57 11.40
N TYR A 85 -23.69 -18.28 11.52
CA TYR A 85 -23.17 -17.27 10.60
C TYR A 85 -21.63 -17.24 10.59
N SER A 86 -21.00 -17.28 11.77
CA SER A 86 -19.55 -17.32 11.89
C SER A 86 -18.92 -18.60 11.32
N ALA A 87 -19.58 -19.75 11.46
CA ALA A 87 -19.10 -21.02 10.96
C ALA A 87 -19.27 -21.16 9.44
N LEU A 88 -20.43 -20.76 8.92
CA LEU A 88 -20.76 -20.91 7.49
C LEU A 88 -20.17 -19.81 6.61
N ARG A 89 -19.91 -18.62 7.19
CA ARG A 89 -19.39 -17.43 6.49
C ARG A 89 -20.09 -17.18 5.15
N PRO A 90 -21.44 -17.05 5.14
CA PRO A 90 -22.23 -17.10 3.91
C PRO A 90 -21.95 -15.96 2.91
N LEU A 91 -21.35 -14.86 3.38
CA LEU A 91 -20.98 -13.72 2.54
C LEU A 91 -19.52 -13.80 2.04
N GLU A 92 -18.72 -14.77 2.47
CA GLU A 92 -17.32 -14.94 2.01
C GLU A 92 -17.30 -15.59 0.62
N LYS A 93 -17.30 -14.76 -0.44
CA LYS A 93 -17.25 -15.20 -1.85
C LYS A 93 -15.84 -15.12 -2.44
N ILE A 94 -15.10 -14.07 -2.08
CA ILE A 94 -13.72 -13.82 -2.49
C ILE A 94 -12.84 -14.12 -1.29
N LYS A 95 -11.86 -15.01 -1.47
CA LYS A 95 -10.85 -15.33 -0.46
C LYS A 95 -9.59 -14.49 -0.64
N GLY A 96 -8.76 -14.47 0.40
CA GLY A 96 -7.46 -13.81 0.33
C GLY A 96 -6.55 -14.42 -0.75
N GLU A 97 -6.62 -15.73 -0.94
CA GLU A 97 -5.87 -16.45 -1.97
C GLU A 97 -6.26 -16.01 -3.38
N ASP A 98 -7.56 -15.78 -3.63
CA ASP A 98 -8.05 -15.30 -4.92
C ASP A 98 -7.49 -13.91 -5.24
N LEU A 99 -7.41 -13.05 -4.22
CA LEU A 99 -6.85 -11.70 -4.35
C LEU A 99 -5.35 -11.74 -4.68
N VAL A 100 -4.59 -12.60 -3.98
CA VAL A 100 -3.16 -12.79 -4.25
C VAL A 100 -2.93 -13.35 -5.65
N HIS A 101 -3.74 -14.32 -6.06
CA HIS A 101 -3.68 -14.89 -7.39
C HIS A 101 -3.91 -13.83 -8.47
N ALA A 102 -5.01 -13.07 -8.38
CA ALA A 102 -5.32 -12.02 -9.34
C ALA A 102 -4.27 -10.90 -9.34
N TRP A 103 -3.73 -10.53 -8.18
CA TRP A 103 -2.66 -9.54 -8.08
C TRP A 103 -1.42 -9.97 -8.87
N ASN A 104 -0.95 -11.20 -8.65
CA ASN A 104 0.28 -11.70 -9.25
C ASN A 104 0.12 -12.03 -10.74
N ASN A 105 -1.01 -12.60 -11.13
CA ASN A 105 -1.19 -13.17 -12.46
C ASN A 105 -1.94 -12.26 -13.44
N GLU A 106 -2.69 -11.28 -12.95
CA GLU A 106 -3.49 -10.39 -13.80
C GLU A 106 -3.00 -8.94 -13.67
N PHE A 107 -2.98 -8.40 -12.45
CA PHE A 107 -2.70 -6.99 -12.23
C PHE A 107 -1.24 -6.61 -12.47
N ILE A 108 -0.27 -7.37 -11.92
CA ILE A 108 1.17 -7.10 -12.13
C ILE A 108 1.52 -7.12 -13.63
N PRO A 109 1.17 -8.15 -14.41
CA PRO A 109 1.45 -8.17 -15.85
C PRO A 109 0.85 -6.97 -16.59
N LEU A 110 -0.42 -6.65 -16.30
CA LEU A 110 -1.11 -5.51 -16.92
C LEU A 110 -0.45 -4.17 -16.56
N PHE A 111 -0.04 -3.99 -15.31
CA PHE A 111 0.67 -2.78 -14.87
C PHE A 111 2.04 -2.68 -15.53
N LYS A 112 2.76 -3.80 -15.62
CA LYS A 112 4.05 -3.86 -16.30
C LYS A 112 3.92 -3.42 -17.75
N GLU A 113 3.00 -4.02 -18.48
CA GLU A 113 2.75 -3.70 -19.89
C GLU A 113 2.37 -2.24 -20.09
N LYS A 114 1.39 -1.73 -19.34
CA LYS A 114 0.82 -0.40 -19.58
C LYS A 114 1.66 0.76 -19.05
N ARG A 115 2.49 0.54 -18.03
CA ARG A 115 3.18 1.63 -17.32
C ARG A 115 4.67 1.38 -17.12
N PHE A 116 5.04 0.18 -16.70
CA PHE A 116 6.41 -0.06 -16.22
C PHE A 116 7.39 -0.29 -17.37
N ASN A 117 7.04 -1.13 -18.34
CA ASN A 117 7.93 -1.53 -19.44
C ASN A 117 8.37 -0.31 -20.25
N ALA A 118 7.44 0.59 -20.59
CA ALA A 118 7.77 1.82 -21.31
C ALA A 118 8.78 2.72 -20.56
N VAL A 119 8.72 2.74 -19.22
CA VAL A 119 9.69 3.49 -18.39
C VAL A 119 11.04 2.78 -18.39
N LEU A 120 11.06 1.45 -18.25
CA LEU A 120 12.29 0.66 -18.32
C LEU A 120 12.97 0.78 -19.69
N ASP A 121 12.21 0.74 -20.77
CA ASP A 121 12.72 0.90 -22.13
C ASP A 121 13.32 2.30 -22.33
N ARG A 122 12.66 3.33 -21.78
CA ARG A 122 13.19 4.70 -21.79
C ARG A 122 14.48 4.82 -20.98
N LEU A 123 14.57 4.19 -19.81
CA LEU A 123 15.78 4.18 -18.99
C LEU A 123 16.92 3.44 -19.70
N LEU A 124 16.63 2.31 -20.33
CA LEU A 124 17.62 1.55 -21.09
C LEU A 124 18.14 2.35 -22.28
N LYS A 125 17.25 3.02 -23.02
CA LYS A 125 17.62 3.89 -24.13
C LYS A 125 18.51 5.04 -23.66
N ALA A 126 18.11 5.75 -22.61
CA ALA A 126 18.92 6.84 -22.04
C ALA A 126 20.29 6.36 -21.55
N LYS A 127 20.36 5.16 -20.94
CA LYS A 127 21.63 4.55 -20.52
C LYS A 127 22.55 4.29 -21.72
N ARG A 128 22.01 3.80 -22.84
CA ARG A 128 22.79 3.58 -24.06
C ARG A 128 23.29 4.89 -24.65
N GLU A 129 22.40 5.86 -24.83
CA GLU A 129 22.75 7.18 -25.38
C GLU A 129 23.83 7.87 -24.54
N TYR A 130 23.71 7.83 -23.22
CA TYR A 130 24.72 8.39 -22.31
C TYR A 130 26.06 7.65 -22.44
N ALA A 131 26.05 6.31 -22.45
CA ALA A 131 27.28 5.52 -22.58
C ALA A 131 27.98 5.75 -23.93
N GLU A 132 27.21 5.84 -25.02
CA GLU A 132 27.74 6.17 -26.35
C GLU A 132 28.37 7.57 -26.37
N ALA A 133 27.69 8.58 -25.81
CA ALA A 133 28.21 9.94 -25.72
C ALA A 133 29.50 10.03 -24.88
N GLU A 134 29.57 9.31 -23.76
CA GLU A 134 30.76 9.27 -22.92
C GLU A 134 31.94 8.56 -23.60
N LEU A 135 31.68 7.47 -24.34
CA LEU A 135 32.71 6.80 -25.14
C LEU A 135 33.22 7.70 -26.28
N ASP A 136 32.33 8.42 -26.96
CA ASP A 136 32.72 9.33 -28.04
C ASP A 136 33.50 10.54 -27.51
N TYR A 137 33.19 11.03 -26.31
CA TYR A 137 34.03 12.01 -25.62
C TYR A 137 35.46 11.50 -25.43
N TYR A 138 35.64 10.27 -24.92
CA TYR A 138 36.96 9.70 -24.73
C TYR A 138 37.72 9.51 -26.05
N LYS A 139 37.05 9.04 -27.12
CA LYS A 139 37.68 8.94 -28.44
C LYS A 139 38.15 10.30 -28.96
N ALA A 140 37.34 11.35 -28.83
CA ALA A 140 37.71 12.69 -29.27
C ALA A 140 38.91 13.24 -28.48
N VAL A 141 38.97 12.94 -27.18
CA VAL A 141 40.12 13.27 -26.33
C VAL A 141 41.37 12.51 -26.78
N ASP A 142 41.26 11.21 -27.06
CA ASP A 142 42.39 10.39 -27.51
C ASP A 142 42.91 10.84 -28.88
N GLU A 143 42.01 11.19 -29.81
CA GLU A 143 42.37 11.78 -31.10
C GLU A 143 43.15 13.08 -30.93
N PHE A 144 42.66 13.98 -30.07
CA PHE A 144 43.36 15.22 -29.75
C PHE A 144 44.74 14.98 -29.13
N GLU A 145 44.85 14.08 -28.15
CA GLU A 145 46.12 13.78 -27.49
C GLU A 145 47.12 13.11 -28.45
N SER A 146 46.65 12.30 -29.41
CA SER A 146 47.50 11.75 -30.47
C SER A 146 48.08 12.87 -31.34
N ILE A 147 47.24 13.77 -31.83
CA ILE A 147 47.70 14.93 -32.64
C ILE A 147 48.63 15.82 -31.82
N LEU A 148 48.30 16.07 -30.55
CA LEU A 148 49.12 16.88 -29.67
C LEU A 148 50.50 16.25 -29.42
N SER A 149 50.55 14.92 -29.31
CA SER A 149 51.80 14.17 -29.18
C SER A 149 52.68 14.39 -30.42
N ASP A 150 52.11 14.26 -31.62
CA ASP A 150 52.83 14.47 -32.88
C ASP A 150 53.35 15.91 -33.01
N VAL A 151 52.54 16.90 -32.62
CA VAL A 151 52.99 18.31 -32.62
C VAL A 151 54.13 18.53 -31.62
N ARG A 152 54.06 17.90 -30.43
CA ARG A 152 55.08 18.03 -29.38
C ARG A 152 56.42 17.40 -29.75
N SER A 153 56.44 16.33 -30.55
CA SER A 153 57.69 15.75 -31.03
C SER A 153 58.44 16.67 -32.00
N GLU A 154 57.72 17.51 -32.74
CA GLU A 154 58.31 18.40 -33.75
C GLU A 154 58.82 19.74 -33.19
N VAL A 155 58.14 20.34 -32.21
CA VAL A 155 58.45 21.73 -31.78
C VAL A 155 59.53 21.85 -30.71
N GLY A 156 59.98 20.74 -30.11
CA GLY A 156 60.98 20.72 -29.04
C GLY A 156 60.43 21.07 -27.64
N ASN A 157 61.20 20.71 -26.59
CA ASN A 157 60.75 20.72 -25.19
C ASN A 157 60.38 22.11 -24.63
N GLU A 158 60.88 23.19 -25.23
CA GLU A 158 60.67 24.56 -24.75
C GLU A 158 59.24 25.11 -24.97
N TYR A 159 58.40 24.41 -25.75
CA TYR A 159 57.00 24.80 -26.00
C TYR A 159 55.96 23.93 -25.27
N TYR A 160 56.38 22.89 -24.54
CA TYR A 160 55.47 21.90 -23.94
C TYR A 160 54.39 22.51 -23.03
N TYR A 161 54.73 23.55 -22.27
CA TYR A 161 53.84 24.23 -21.34
C TYR A 161 52.85 25.20 -22.00
N LYS A 162 52.98 25.47 -23.31
CA LYS A 162 52.10 26.39 -24.05
C LYS A 162 50.88 25.70 -24.65
N PHE A 163 50.88 24.37 -24.71
CA PHE A 163 49.76 23.60 -25.25
C PHE A 163 48.60 23.50 -24.26
N LYS A 164 47.40 23.78 -24.73
CA LYS A 164 46.16 23.61 -23.96
C LYS A 164 45.64 22.18 -24.09
N ASN A 165 44.87 21.72 -23.11
CA ASN A 165 44.18 20.45 -23.15
C ASN A 165 42.67 20.65 -23.44
N VAL A 166 42.04 19.65 -24.06
CA VAL A 166 40.59 19.60 -24.33
C VAL A 166 39.81 18.82 -23.26
N LYS A 167 40.51 18.08 -22.39
CA LYS A 167 39.93 17.39 -21.23
C LYS A 167 39.25 18.39 -20.28
N PHE A 168 38.29 17.89 -19.49
CA PHE A 168 37.70 18.68 -18.43
C PHE A 168 38.78 19.19 -17.47
N SER A 169 38.83 20.50 -17.30
CA SER A 169 39.86 21.20 -16.54
C SER A 169 39.56 21.27 -15.03
N SER A 170 38.32 20.96 -14.64
CA SER A 170 37.86 20.96 -13.26
C SER A 170 36.79 19.90 -13.01
N THR A 171 36.65 19.50 -11.74
CA THR A 171 35.57 18.62 -11.28
C THR A 171 34.20 19.21 -11.61
N THR A 172 34.00 20.52 -11.41
CA THR A 172 32.73 21.20 -11.75
C THR A 172 32.39 21.08 -13.24
N GLN A 173 33.38 21.22 -14.12
CA GLN A 173 33.16 21.07 -15.56
C GLN A 173 32.82 19.62 -15.93
N ARG A 174 33.46 18.65 -15.28
CA ARG A 174 33.16 17.22 -15.47
C ARG A 174 31.75 16.87 -14.99
N ASP A 175 31.40 17.28 -13.78
CA ASP A 175 30.14 16.97 -13.13
C ASP A 175 28.93 17.62 -13.86
N LYS A 176 29.16 18.69 -14.63
CA LYS A 176 28.13 19.31 -15.48
C LYS A 176 27.66 18.37 -16.61
N TYR A 177 28.54 17.51 -17.13
CA TYR A 177 28.27 16.71 -18.33
C TYR A 177 28.22 15.20 -18.07
N LEU A 178 28.91 14.71 -17.04
CA LEU A 178 28.96 13.29 -16.70
C LEU A 178 28.11 12.98 -15.46
N LEU A 179 27.47 11.81 -15.46
CA LEU A 179 26.76 11.30 -14.31
C LEU A 179 27.73 10.86 -13.21
N THR A 180 27.58 11.44 -12.03
CA THR A 180 28.37 11.15 -10.84
C THR A 180 27.61 10.26 -9.85
N SER A 181 28.32 9.73 -8.85
CA SER A 181 27.68 9.03 -7.73
C SER A 181 26.67 9.91 -6.97
N SER A 182 26.89 11.23 -6.93
CA SER A 182 25.94 12.16 -6.31
C SER A 182 24.65 12.27 -7.12
N ASP A 183 24.75 12.27 -8.45
CA ASP A 183 23.58 12.32 -9.33
C ASP A 183 22.74 11.05 -9.22
N LEU A 184 23.41 9.89 -9.14
CA LEU A 184 22.74 8.61 -8.89
C LEU A 184 22.08 8.55 -7.51
N TYR A 185 22.69 9.18 -6.50
CA TYR A 185 22.12 9.29 -5.16
C TYR A 185 20.87 10.18 -5.14
N ASP A 186 20.90 11.33 -5.81
CA ASP A 186 19.75 12.23 -5.96
C ASP A 186 18.59 11.54 -6.72
N LEU A 187 18.90 10.84 -7.81
CA LEU A 187 17.92 10.01 -8.53
C LEU A 187 17.34 8.89 -7.65
N GLY A 188 18.15 8.28 -6.80
CA GLY A 188 17.70 7.29 -5.80
C GLY A 188 16.71 7.87 -4.79
N LYS A 189 16.81 9.17 -4.49
CA LYS A 189 15.83 9.94 -3.70
C LYS A 189 14.61 10.41 -4.49
N LYS A 190 14.56 10.14 -5.79
CA LYS A 190 13.54 10.62 -6.73
C LYS A 190 13.62 12.14 -6.95
N GLU A 191 14.81 12.73 -6.79
CA GLU A 191 15.10 14.13 -7.06
C GLU A 191 15.87 14.28 -8.37
N MET A 192 15.77 15.44 -9.01
CA MET A 192 16.62 15.76 -10.16
C MET A 192 18.05 16.02 -9.68
N PRO A 193 19.08 15.48 -10.37
CA PRO A 193 20.47 15.77 -10.06
C PRO A 193 20.76 17.26 -10.03
N ARG A 194 21.40 17.73 -8.95
CA ARG A 194 21.72 19.15 -8.79
C ARG A 194 22.72 19.65 -9.83
N SER A 195 23.58 18.78 -10.34
CA SER A 195 24.53 19.04 -11.44
C SER A 195 23.85 19.61 -12.70
N ILE A 196 22.60 19.20 -12.99
CA ILE A 196 21.84 19.65 -14.15
C ILE A 196 21.35 21.10 -13.98
N SER A 197 21.05 21.52 -12.75
CA SER A 197 20.47 22.84 -12.45
C SER A 197 21.44 24.01 -12.56
N TYR A 198 22.76 23.75 -12.62
CA TYR A 198 23.78 24.79 -12.74
C TYR A 198 24.05 25.27 -14.19
N GLY A 199 23.34 24.73 -15.18
CA GLY A 199 23.57 25.02 -16.60
C GLY A 199 22.80 26.21 -17.20
N GLY A 200 22.08 27.01 -16.41
CA GLY A 200 21.14 28.02 -16.91
C GLY A 200 21.66 29.45 -17.13
N ASN A 201 22.92 29.76 -16.81
CA ASN A 201 23.49 31.09 -16.97
C ASN A 201 24.89 31.01 -17.59
N GLU A 202 24.98 30.78 -18.90
CA GLU A 202 26.12 31.18 -19.74
C GLU A 202 25.59 31.74 -21.07
#